data_AF-A0A963RSJ4-F1
#
_entry.id   AF-A0A963RSJ4-F1
#
_cell.length_a   1.000
_cell.length_b   1.000
_cell.length_c   1.000
_cell.angle_alpha   90.00
_cell.angle_beta   90.00
_cell.angle_gamma   90.00
#
_symmetry.space_group_name_H-M   'P 1'
#
loop_
_entity.id
_entity.type
_entity.pdbx_description
1 polymer ?
#
loop_
_entity_poly.entity_id
_entity_poly.type
_entity_poly.pdbx_seq_one_letter_code
_entity_poly.pdbx_strand_id
1 'polypeptide(L)'
;FFGRSEERRTERELIAQYRASLEEVLGALTPENHATAVDIARVPEQIKGYGHVKERNLKAARARWDELMQAFRKPAAGERVAA
;
A
#
# COMPACT_ATOMS: atom_id res chain seq x y z
N PHE A 1 10.45 22.54 -19.14
CA PHE A 1 11.13 22.15 -17.89
C PHE A 1 10.26 21.17 -17.11
N PHE A 2 10.25 19.88 -17.50
CA PHE A 2 9.48 18.81 -16.84
C PHE A 2 10.37 17.99 -15.91
N GLY A 3 10.82 18.54 -14.78
CA GLY A 3 11.80 17.82 -13.96
C GLY A 3 12.11 18.33 -12.55
N ARG A 4 11.55 19.47 -12.13
CA ARG A 4 11.61 19.98 -10.75
C ARG A 4 10.24 20.59 -10.52
N SER A 5 9.36 20.01 -9.72
CA SER A 5 9.33 20.29 -8.29
C SER A 5 8.32 19.34 -7.65
N GLU A 6 8.64 18.78 -6.49
CA GLU A 6 7.74 17.99 -5.63
C GLU A 6 7.12 16.71 -6.23
N GLU A 7 6.32 16.78 -7.30
CA GLU A 7 5.53 15.65 -7.82
C GLU A 7 6.40 14.42 -8.16
N ARG A 8 7.52 14.62 -8.87
CA ARG A 8 8.46 13.53 -9.22
C ARG A 8 9.21 12.97 -8.01
N ARG A 9 9.40 13.77 -6.96
CA ARG A 9 10.02 13.31 -5.71
C ARG A 9 9.04 12.42 -4.95
N THR A 10 7.80 12.88 -4.81
CA THR A 10 6.72 12.12 -4.19
C THR A 10 6.47 10.80 -4.92
N GLU A 11 6.50 10.77 -6.26
CA GLU A 11 6.38 9.52 -7.03
C GLU A 11 7.49 8.52 -6.71
N ARG A 12 8.75 8.98 -6.62
CA ARG A 12 9.88 8.09 -6.32
C ARG A 12 9.80 7.55 -4.88
N GLU A 13 9.45 8.41 -3.93
CA GLU A 13 9.21 8.00 -2.54
C GLU A 13 8.06 6.99 -2.46
N LEU A 14 7.00 7.18 -3.24
CA LEU A 14 5.87 6.26 -3.32
C LEU A 14 6.29 4.87 -3.85
N ILE A 15 7.12 4.82 -4.89
CA ILE A 15 7.66 3.55 -5.41
C ILE A 15 8.48 2.82 -4.33
N ALA A 16 9.33 3.55 -3.61
CA ALA A 16 10.14 2.96 -2.54
C ALA A 16 9.28 2.41 -1.40
N GLN A 17 8.29 3.20 -0.94
CA GLN A 17 7.34 2.76 0.08
C GLN A 17 6.56 1.51 -0.37
N TYR A 18 6.17 1.47 -1.64
CA TYR A 18 5.37 0.36 -2.16
C TYR A 18 6.18 -0.94 -2.14
N ARG A 19 7.42 -0.88 -2.63
CA ARG A 19 8.36 -2.01 -2.58
C ARG A 19 8.59 -2.50 -1.15
N ALA A 20 8.85 -1.59 -0.21
CA ALA A 20 9.02 -1.96 1.19
C ALA A 20 7.78 -2.63 1.79
N SER A 21 6.58 -2.13 1.48
CA SER A 21 5.35 -2.78 1.94
C SER A 21 5.13 -4.16 1.33
N LEU A 22 5.51 -4.36 0.06
CA LEU A 22 5.40 -5.68 -0.56
C LEU A 22 6.38 -6.67 0.06
N GLU A 23 7.60 -6.25 0.38
CA GLU A 23 8.57 -7.09 1.09
C GLU A 23 8.01 -7.53 2.46
N GLU A 24 7.38 -6.61 3.20
CA GLU A 24 6.72 -6.92 4.47
C GLU A 24 5.54 -7.90 4.29
N VAL A 25 4.66 -7.61 3.31
CA VAL A 25 3.47 -8.43 3.04
C VAL A 25 3.86 -9.83 2.59
N LEU A 26 4.85 -9.97 1.71
CA LEU A 26 5.34 -11.26 1.25
C LEU A 26 6.01 -12.06 2.37
N GLY A 27 6.70 -11.38 3.31
CA GLY A 27 7.35 -12.01 4.45
C GLY A 27 6.38 -12.61 5.48
N ALA A 28 5.14 -12.12 5.53
CA ALA A 28 4.11 -12.57 6.46
C ALA A 28 2.85 -13.11 5.75
N LEU A 29 2.96 -13.46 4.47
CA LEU A 29 1.83 -13.94 3.67
C LEU A 29 1.37 -15.32 4.16
N THR A 30 0.07 -15.43 4.44
CA THR A 30 -0.62 -16.67 4.77
C THR A 30 -1.88 -16.81 3.92
N PRO A 31 -2.46 -18.02 3.81
CA PRO A 31 -3.74 -18.21 3.10
C PRO A 31 -4.86 -17.33 3.64
N GLU A 32 -4.87 -17.06 4.95
CA GLU A 32 -5.91 -16.30 5.64
C GLU A 32 -5.81 -14.79 5.37
N ASN A 33 -4.59 -14.27 5.17
CA ASN A 33 -4.36 -12.85 4.90
C ASN A 33 -4.13 -12.53 3.42
N HIS A 34 -4.19 -13.55 2.54
CA HIS A 34 -3.98 -13.41 1.10
C HIS A 34 -4.89 -12.36 0.45
N ALA A 35 -6.16 -12.31 0.82
CA ALA A 35 -7.09 -11.31 0.28
C ALA A 35 -6.63 -9.87 0.60
N THR A 36 -6.23 -9.61 1.84
CA THR A 36 -5.70 -8.32 2.28
C THR A 36 -4.37 -8.00 1.59
N ALA A 37 -3.49 -8.99 1.42
CA ALA A 37 -2.24 -8.82 0.69
C ALA A 37 -2.45 -8.38 -0.76
N VAL A 38 -3.43 -8.98 -1.45
CA VAL A 38 -3.81 -8.60 -2.81
C VAL A 38 -4.38 -7.18 -2.85
N ASP A 39 -5.20 -6.79 -1.88
CA ASP A 39 -5.74 -5.44 -1.80
C ASP A 39 -4.63 -4.39 -1.60
N ILE A 40 -3.60 -4.69 -0.78
CA ILE A 40 -2.41 -3.83 -0.63
C ILE A 40 -1.69 -3.67 -1.97
N ALA A 41 -1.49 -4.77 -2.70
CA ALA A 41 -0.83 -4.76 -4.01
C ALA A 41 -1.59 -3.95 -5.07
N ARG A 42 -2.91 -3.80 -4.93
CA ARG A 42 -3.77 -3.05 -5.86
C ARG A 42 -3.83 -1.55 -5.59
N VAL A 43 -3.35 -1.06 -4.45
CA VAL A 43 -3.37 0.37 -4.08
C VAL A 43 -2.82 1.29 -5.19
N PRO A 44 -1.69 0.99 -5.86
CA PRO A 44 -1.15 1.86 -6.90
C PRO A 44 -2.10 2.09 -8.09
N GLU A 45 -3.00 1.14 -8.37
CA GLU A 45 -3.96 1.24 -9.47
C GLU A 45 -4.99 2.36 -9.25
N GLN A 46 -5.14 2.84 -8.01
CA GLN A 46 -6.04 3.94 -7.65
C GLN A 46 -5.42 5.31 -7.93
N ILE A 47 -4.10 5.38 -8.13
CA ILE A 47 -3.35 6.63 -8.32
C ILE A 47 -3.27 6.92 -9.82
N LYS A 48 -4.39 7.36 -10.39
CA LYS A 48 -4.55 7.71 -11.82
C LYS A 48 -4.79 9.21 -12.01
N GLY A 49 -4.50 9.72 -13.21
CA GLY A 49 -4.73 11.12 -13.61
C GLY A 49 -3.49 12.00 -13.50
N TYR A 50 -3.69 13.32 -13.61
CA TYR A 50 -2.61 14.33 -13.64
C TYR A 50 -2.92 15.50 -12.70
N GLY A 51 -1.87 16.20 -12.25
CA GLY A 51 -1.98 17.39 -11.40
C GLY A 51 -2.82 17.16 -10.15
N HIS A 52 -3.77 18.06 -9.88
CA HIS A 52 -4.63 18.02 -8.69
C HIS A 52 -5.47 16.75 -8.56
N VAL A 53 -5.87 16.11 -9.68
CA VAL A 53 -6.63 14.84 -9.63
C VAL A 53 -5.74 13.73 -9.08
N LYS A 54 -4.50 13.68 -9.52
CA LYS A 54 -3.50 12.71 -9.05
C LYS A 54 -3.15 12.95 -7.59
N GLU A 55 -3.00 14.19 -7.15
CA GLU A 55 -2.77 14.53 -5.74
C GLU A 55 -3.92 14.08 -4.84
N ARG A 56 -5.17 14.29 -5.27
CA ARG A 56 -6.35 13.81 -4.53
C ARG A 56 -6.37 12.28 -4.45
N ASN A 57 -6.13 11.61 -5.58
CA ASN A 57 -6.12 10.15 -5.65
C ASN A 57 -4.96 9.57 -4.83
N LEU A 58 -3.79 10.22 -4.82
CA LEU A 58 -2.65 9.87 -3.99
C LEU A 58 -2.99 9.94 -2.51
N LYS A 59 -3.63 11.01 -2.05
CA LYS A 59 -4.06 11.16 -0.65
C LYS A 59 -5.05 10.05 -0.25
N ALA A 60 -6.03 9.77 -1.10
CA ALA A 60 -7.00 8.70 -0.85
C ALA A 60 -6.34 7.31 -0.83
N ALA A 61 -5.44 7.04 -1.79
CA ALA A 61 -4.71 5.78 -1.86
C ALA A 61 -3.80 5.58 -0.66
N ARG A 62 -3.11 6.63 -0.18
CA ARG A 62 -2.28 6.61 1.03
C ARG A 62 -3.11 6.23 2.27
N ALA A 63 -4.26 6.87 2.46
CA ALA A 63 -5.15 6.55 3.57
C ALA A 63 -5.62 5.09 3.50
N ARG A 64 -6.04 4.63 2.31
CA ARG A 64 -6.47 3.25 2.11
C ARG A 64 -5.35 2.25 2.37
N TRP A 65 -4.13 2.58 1.98
CA TRP A 65 -2.97 1.73 2.20
C TRP A 65 -2.63 1.60 3.69
N ASP A 66 -2.66 2.71 4.43
CA ASP A 66 -2.43 2.69 5.88
C ASP A 66 -3.47 1.82 6.59
N GLU A 67 -4.75 1.93 6.21
CA GLU A 67 -5.82 1.04 6.72
C GLU A 67 -5.55 -0.44 6.43
N LEU A 68 -5.17 -0.76 5.18
CA LEU A 68 -4.91 -2.14 4.76
C LEU A 68 -3.67 -2.73 5.46
N MET A 69 -2.59 -1.96 5.60
CA MET A 69 -1.41 -2.40 6.34
C MET A 69 -1.72 -2.61 7.83
N GLN A 70 -2.56 -1.76 8.43
CA GLN A 70 -3.01 -1.98 9.80
C GLN A 70 -3.86 -3.26 9.93
N ALA A 71 -4.75 -3.51 8.96
CA ALA A 71 -5.54 -4.74 8.92
C ALA A 71 -4.66 -5.98 8.72
N PHE A 72 -3.63 -5.89 7.88
CA PHE A 72 -2.69 -6.99 7.62
C PHE A 72 -1.79 -7.30 8.82
N ARG A 73 -1.33 -6.27 9.54
CA ARG A 73 -0.50 -6.41 10.75
C ARG A 73 -1.29 -6.88 11.96
N LYS A 74 -2.61 -6.67 11.99
CA LYS A 74 -3.45 -7.24 13.04
C LYS A 74 -3.43 -8.76 12.86
N PRO A 75 -2.92 -9.52 13.83
CA PRO A 75 -3.04 -10.97 13.76
C PRO A 75 -4.53 -11.30 13.67
N ALA A 76 -4.89 -12.23 12.78
CA ALA A 76 -6.21 -12.82 12.80
C ALA A 76 -6.46 -13.33 14.22
N ALA A 77 -7.43 -12.73 14.91
CA ALA A 77 -7.83 -13.20 16.23
C ALA A 77 -8.49 -14.57 16.04
N GLY A 78 -7.69 -15.63 16.20
CA GLY A 78 -8.03 -17.01 15.87
C GLY A 78 -7.05 -17.50 14.81
N GLU A 79 -5.90 -18.06 15.19
CA GLU A 79 -5.83 -19.37 15.82
C GLU A 79 -4.60 -19.42 16.74
N ARG A 80 -4.85 -19.46 18.06
CA ARG A 80 -3.85 -20.09 18.94
C ARG A 80 -3.86 -21.55 18.51
N VAL A 81 -2.84 -21.99 17.79
CA VAL A 81 -2.60 -23.41 17.60
C VAL A 81 -2.40 -24.00 19.00
N ALA A 82 -3.46 -24.60 19.50
CA ALA A 82 -3.42 -25.52 20.62
C ALA A 82 -3.01 -26.87 20.06
N ALA A 83 -1.80 -27.31 20.38
CA ALA A 83 -1.38 -28.70 20.60
C ALA A 83 0.10 -28.71 20.99
#